data_AF-A0A9E5W1D2-F1
#
_entry.id   AF-A0A9E5W1D2-F1
#
_cell.length_a   1.000
_cell.length_b   1.000
_cell.length_c   1.000
_cell.angle_alpha   90.00
_cell.angle_beta   90.00
_cell.angle_gamma   90.00
#
_symmetry.space_group_name_H-M   'P 1'
#
loop_
_entity.id
_entity.type
_entity.pdbx_description
1 polymer ?
#
loop_
_entity_poly.entity_id
_entity_poly.type
_entity_poly.pdbx_seq_one_letter_code
_entity_poly.pdbx_strand_id
1 'polypeptide(L)'
;LIFSPLCSANLAVYLTLVEKLPLPRGQEPDRRKVAIMVKGCDSRAVAQLIAEKGIRREDVVVIGCPCPGVVDLELLAARYPETGGPVEMKWSESGFVLVQNGVETEIPRDAVLAEKCRLCRHPNPVFSDIMPGDPVEPWEPAADRGVAEIEEKPLAERAAYWEEQFSRCLRCYACRNACPLCYCEDCILDRLDPTWINRAVNFSENTAYHLARAFHLAGRCVECGECERVCPANIPLGKLNRKLAREVREQYGFEAGLDPEAKPFPSSYKPDDPGEFIL
;
A
#
# COMPACT_ATOMS: atom_id res chain seq x y z
N LEU A 1 8.99 -18.25 9.15
CA LEU A 1 7.93 -17.36 8.62
C LEU A 1 7.03 -18.20 7.73
N ILE A 2 5.71 -18.04 7.84
CA ILE A 2 4.73 -18.75 7.00
C ILE A 2 4.29 -17.76 5.92
N PHE A 3 4.38 -18.16 4.65
CA PHE A 3 3.85 -17.39 3.53
C PHE A 3 2.55 -18.05 3.07
N SER A 4 1.42 -17.34 3.23
CA SER A 4 0.08 -17.86 2.96
C SER A 4 -0.85 -16.75 2.40
N PRO A 5 -2.05 -17.09 1.92
CA PRO A 5 -3.04 -16.11 1.46
C PRO A 5 -3.42 -15.05 2.51
N LEU A 6 -3.15 -15.31 3.79
CA LEU A 6 -3.40 -14.40 4.92
C LEU A 6 -2.33 -13.30 5.05
N CYS A 7 -1.20 -13.40 4.33
CA CYS A 7 -0.09 -12.46 4.40
C CYS A 7 -0.38 -11.12 3.69
N SER A 8 -1.44 -10.43 4.10
CA SER A 8 -1.93 -9.20 3.48
C SER A 8 -1.06 -7.98 3.75
N ALA A 9 -0.40 -7.90 4.91
CA ALA A 9 0.40 -6.75 5.32
C ALA A 9 1.62 -6.50 4.42
N ASN A 10 2.03 -5.23 4.29
CA ASN A 10 3.28 -4.86 3.62
C ASN A 10 4.36 -4.60 4.68
N LEU A 11 5.35 -5.50 4.76
CA LEU A 11 6.41 -5.43 5.77
C LEU A 11 7.46 -4.35 5.49
N ALA A 12 7.45 -3.72 4.31
CA ALA A 12 8.42 -2.66 3.96
C ALA A 12 8.33 -1.46 4.92
N VAL A 13 7.20 -1.28 5.60
CA VAL A 13 7.01 -0.22 6.60
C VAL A 13 8.01 -0.30 7.74
N TYR A 14 8.46 -1.51 8.11
CA TYR A 14 9.41 -1.72 9.19
C TYR A 14 10.85 -1.31 8.81
N LEU A 15 11.14 -1.12 7.52
CA LEU A 15 12.48 -0.70 7.07
C LEU A 15 12.78 0.76 7.39
N THR A 16 11.75 1.58 7.57
CA THR A 16 11.87 3.02 7.78
C THR A 16 11.27 3.49 9.11
N LEU A 17 10.97 2.56 10.03
CA LEU A 17 10.51 2.95 11.36
C LEU A 17 11.63 3.73 12.08
N VAL A 18 11.35 5.01 12.30
CA VAL A 18 12.25 5.99 12.93
C VAL A 18 12.56 5.62 14.39
N GLU A 19 11.65 4.90 15.05
CA GLU A 19 11.83 4.39 16.41
C GLU A 19 12.76 3.16 16.46
N LYS A 20 14.01 3.31 16.03
CA LYS A 20 15.06 2.46 16.61
C LYS A 20 15.14 2.85 18.08
N LEU A 21 14.71 1.94 18.96
CA LEU A 21 14.80 2.13 20.41
C LEU A 21 16.20 2.69 20.73
N PRO A 22 16.30 3.73 21.59
CA PRO A 22 17.59 4.30 21.94
C PRO A 22 18.51 3.17 22.42
N LEU A 23 19.72 3.13 21.87
CA LEU A 23 20.68 2.08 22.21
C LEU A 23 20.94 2.12 23.72
N PRO A 24 20.78 0.98 24.42
CA PRO A 24 21.17 0.90 25.82
C PRO A 24 22.62 1.34 25.99
N ARG A 25 22.91 2.05 27.09
CA ARG A 25 24.24 2.60 27.34
C ARG A 25 25.30 1.49 27.27
N GLY A 26 26.28 1.65 26.38
CA GLY A 26 27.36 0.68 26.17
C GLY A 26 27.10 -0.38 25.10
N GLN A 27 25.98 -0.31 24.37
CA GLN A 27 25.75 -1.15 23.18
C GLN A 27 26.07 -0.40 21.89
N GLU A 28 26.67 -1.12 20.94
CA GLU A 28 26.88 -0.65 19.58
C GLU A 28 25.59 -0.78 18.75
N PRO A 29 25.37 0.12 17.76
CA PRO A 29 24.27 -0.03 16.81
C PRO A 29 24.32 -1.39 16.09
N ASP A 30 23.18 -2.04 15.91
CA ASP A 30 23.10 -3.22 15.04
C ASP A 30 23.40 -2.81 13.58
N ARG A 31 24.48 -3.37 13.02
CA ARG A 31 24.95 -3.11 11.66
C ARG A 31 24.65 -4.27 10.71
N ARG A 32 23.94 -5.30 11.17
CA ARG A 32 23.57 -6.43 10.32
C ARG A 32 22.55 -5.99 9.28
N LYS A 33 22.59 -6.65 8.13
CA LYS A 33 21.59 -6.45 7.07
C LYS A 33 20.23 -6.98 7.53
N VAL A 34 19.16 -6.33 7.09
CA VAL A 34 17.78 -6.76 7.32
C VAL A 34 17.32 -7.63 6.16
N ALA A 35 16.97 -8.88 6.44
CA ALA A 35 16.29 -9.72 5.45
C ALA A 35 14.77 -9.44 5.49
N ILE A 36 14.17 -9.21 4.33
CA ILE A 36 12.73 -8.93 4.20
C ILE A 36 12.09 -9.84 3.15
N MET A 37 10.97 -10.47 3.51
CA MET A 37 10.13 -11.21 2.58
C MET A 37 9.14 -10.26 1.93
N VAL A 38 9.11 -10.22 0.59
CA VAL A 38 8.30 -9.28 -0.16
C VAL A 38 7.42 -9.98 -1.18
N LYS A 39 6.13 -9.64 -1.19
CA LYS A 39 5.24 -9.88 -2.34
C LYS A 39 5.60 -8.93 -3.49
N GLY A 40 4.97 -9.10 -4.66
CA GLY A 40 5.12 -8.16 -5.77
C GLY A 40 4.89 -6.69 -5.38
N CYS A 41 3.76 -6.37 -4.75
CA CYS A 41 3.47 -5.00 -4.28
C CYS A 41 4.41 -4.51 -3.15
N ASP A 42 4.91 -5.41 -2.29
CA ASP A 42 5.86 -5.06 -1.24
C ASP A 42 7.23 -4.73 -1.83
N SER A 43 7.68 -5.52 -2.82
CA SER A 43 8.96 -5.29 -3.51
C SER A 43 8.99 -3.93 -4.19
N ARG A 44 7.86 -3.48 -4.74
CA ARG A 44 7.72 -2.13 -5.28
C ARG A 44 7.90 -1.06 -4.22
N ALA A 45 7.36 -1.26 -3.02
CA ALA A 45 7.58 -0.33 -1.91
C ALA A 45 9.06 -0.27 -1.53
N VAL A 46 9.75 -1.41 -1.47
CA VAL A 46 11.20 -1.45 -1.19
C VAL A 46 11.99 -0.76 -2.31
N ALA A 47 11.66 -1.00 -3.59
CA ALA A 47 12.29 -0.32 -4.72
C ALA A 47 12.12 1.20 -4.61
N GLN A 48 10.90 1.67 -4.32
CA GLN A 48 10.63 3.09 -4.14
C GLN A 48 11.42 3.69 -2.97
N LEU A 49 11.53 2.97 -1.85
CA LEU A 49 12.34 3.41 -0.70
C LEU A 49 13.83 3.53 -1.04
N ILE A 50 14.36 2.63 -1.87
CA ILE A 50 15.76 2.69 -2.34
C ILE A 50 15.94 3.87 -3.31
N ALA A 51 15.05 4.01 -4.29
CA ALA A 51 15.08 5.09 -5.28
C ALA A 51 15.05 6.48 -4.62
N GLU A 52 14.27 6.61 -3.54
CA GLU A 52 14.17 7.85 -2.75
C GLU A 52 15.26 7.99 -1.69
N LYS A 53 16.20 7.04 -1.61
CA LYS A 53 17.27 6.97 -0.60
C LYS A 53 16.75 6.94 0.84
N GLY A 54 15.50 6.52 1.04
CA GLY A 54 14.91 6.29 2.36
C GLY A 54 15.59 5.09 3.07
N ILE A 55 16.10 4.14 2.29
CA ILE A 55 16.97 3.06 2.76
C ILE A 55 18.13 2.87 1.79
N ARG A 56 19.22 2.26 2.27
CA ARG A 56 20.36 1.87 1.42
C ARG A 56 20.19 0.45 0.91
N ARG A 57 20.46 0.21 -0.37
CA ARG A 57 20.29 -1.11 -1.00
C ARG A 57 21.14 -2.19 -0.33
N GLU A 58 22.34 -1.83 0.12
CA GLU A 58 23.30 -2.74 0.75
C GLU A 58 22.88 -3.19 2.15
N ASP A 59 21.97 -2.48 2.82
CA ASP A 59 21.48 -2.79 4.16
C ASP A 59 20.37 -3.84 4.18
N VAL A 60 19.84 -4.22 3.02
CA VAL A 60 18.70 -5.14 2.90
C VAL A 60 19.00 -6.34 2.04
N VAL A 61 18.43 -7.49 2.43
CA VAL A 61 18.39 -8.72 1.62
C VAL A 61 16.93 -9.00 1.30
N VAL A 62 16.58 -8.99 0.02
CA VAL A 62 15.19 -9.07 -0.45
C VAL A 62 14.87 -10.50 -0.85
N ILE A 63 13.96 -11.13 -0.11
CA ILE A 63 13.47 -12.49 -0.38
C ILE A 63 12.13 -12.36 -1.09
N GLY A 64 12.14 -12.60 -2.40
CA GLY A 64 10.98 -12.47 -3.27
C GLY A 64 10.00 -13.62 -3.11
N CYS A 65 8.73 -13.29 -2.87
CA CYS A 65 7.64 -14.25 -2.71
C CYS A 65 6.56 -14.00 -3.79
N PRO A 66 6.62 -14.71 -4.93
CA PRO A 66 5.56 -14.67 -5.94
C PRO A 66 4.17 -14.87 -5.33
N CYS A 67 3.22 -14.00 -5.66
CA CYS A 67 1.97 -13.86 -4.93
C CYS A 67 0.74 -14.02 -5.84
N PRO A 68 -0.02 -15.14 -5.75
CA PRO A 68 -1.27 -15.35 -6.48
C PRO A 68 -2.44 -14.45 -6.04
N GLY A 69 -2.26 -13.75 -4.92
CA GLY A 69 -3.25 -12.89 -4.29
C GLY A 69 -3.40 -13.20 -2.80
N VAL A 70 -3.91 -12.22 -2.06
CA VAL A 70 -4.23 -12.37 -0.62
C VAL A 70 -5.73 -12.22 -0.40
N VAL A 71 -6.20 -12.77 0.70
CA VAL A 71 -7.63 -12.73 1.04
C VAL A 71 -8.01 -11.45 1.77
N ASP A 72 -9.23 -11.00 1.56
CA ASP A 72 -9.90 -10.02 2.40
C ASP A 72 -10.52 -10.74 3.60
N LEU A 73 -10.07 -10.39 4.81
CA LEU A 73 -10.50 -11.05 6.03
C LEU A 73 -11.94 -10.71 6.40
N GLU A 74 -12.42 -9.53 6.07
CA GLU A 74 -13.82 -9.14 6.33
C GLU A 74 -14.76 -9.88 5.40
N LEU A 75 -14.41 -9.98 4.11
CA LEU A 75 -15.17 -10.74 3.12
C LEU A 75 -15.16 -12.25 3.42
N LEU A 76 -14.02 -12.78 3.86
CA LEU A 76 -13.89 -14.16 4.32
C LEU A 76 -14.79 -14.42 5.53
N ALA A 77 -14.72 -13.58 6.56
CA ALA A 77 -15.55 -13.72 7.76
C ALA A 77 -17.05 -13.57 7.46
N ALA A 78 -17.43 -12.69 6.53
CA ALA A 78 -18.82 -12.50 6.14
C ALA A 78 -19.40 -13.68 5.36
N ARG A 79 -18.61 -14.32 4.49
CA ARG A 79 -19.05 -15.45 3.66
C ARG A 79 -18.93 -16.80 4.36
N TYR A 80 -17.99 -16.92 5.28
CA TYR A 80 -17.67 -18.15 6.01
C TYR A 80 -17.67 -17.85 7.51
N PRO A 81 -18.81 -17.44 8.11
CA PRO A 81 -18.89 -17.01 9.52
C PRO A 81 -18.52 -18.11 10.52
N GLU A 82 -18.52 -19.37 10.08
CA GLU A 82 -17.99 -20.53 10.80
C GLU A 82 -16.49 -20.37 11.20
N THR A 83 -15.77 -19.40 10.62
CA THR A 83 -14.34 -19.09 10.84
C THR A 83 -14.02 -18.42 12.19
N GLY A 84 -14.79 -18.65 13.25
CA GLY A 84 -14.63 -18.00 14.56
C GLY A 84 -13.33 -18.27 15.34
N GLY A 85 -12.34 -18.94 14.72
CA GLY A 85 -11.06 -19.33 15.33
C GLY A 85 -9.87 -19.16 14.36
N PRO A 86 -8.64 -19.53 14.80
CA PRO A 86 -7.46 -19.47 13.94
C PRO A 86 -7.66 -20.32 12.69
N VAL A 87 -7.61 -19.69 11.51
CA VAL A 87 -7.73 -20.36 10.21
C VAL A 87 -6.36 -20.49 9.56
N GLU A 88 -6.11 -21.64 8.94
CA GLU A 88 -5.02 -21.79 7.99
C GLU A 88 -5.59 -21.66 6.58
N MET A 89 -4.85 -20.99 5.69
CA MET A 89 -5.21 -20.93 4.28
C MET A 89 -4.02 -21.30 3.40
N LYS A 90 -4.32 -21.92 2.26
CA LYS A 90 -3.35 -22.28 1.24
C LYS A 90 -3.84 -21.77 -0.13
N TRP A 91 -2.91 -21.58 -1.06
CA TRP A 91 -3.26 -21.36 -2.46
C TRP A 91 -3.55 -22.71 -3.14
N SER A 92 -4.53 -22.74 -4.05
CA SER A 92 -4.79 -23.83 -4.98
C SER A 92 -4.77 -23.31 -6.42
N GLU A 93 -4.83 -24.21 -7.41
CA GLU A 93 -4.92 -23.83 -8.83
C GLU A 93 -6.16 -22.98 -9.15
N SER A 94 -7.26 -23.21 -8.42
CA SER A 94 -8.58 -22.60 -8.60
C SER A 94 -8.87 -21.41 -7.68
N GLY A 95 -8.01 -21.16 -6.68
CA GLY A 95 -8.23 -20.11 -5.69
C GLY A 95 -7.54 -20.37 -4.35
N PHE A 96 -8.36 -20.60 -3.32
CA PHE A 96 -7.89 -20.74 -1.95
C PHE A 96 -8.46 -22.00 -1.29
N VAL A 97 -7.70 -22.57 -0.37
CA VAL A 97 -8.17 -23.64 0.51
C VAL A 97 -8.19 -23.12 1.93
N LEU A 98 -9.36 -23.16 2.56
CA LEU A 98 -9.56 -22.87 3.97
C LEU A 98 -9.46 -24.17 4.76
N VAL A 99 -8.53 -24.22 5.72
CA VAL A 99 -8.33 -25.38 6.60
C VAL A 99 -8.83 -25.05 8.00
N GLN A 100 -9.83 -25.79 8.46
CA GLN A 100 -10.45 -25.64 9.78
C GLN A 100 -10.66 -26.99 10.44
N ASN A 101 -10.10 -27.19 11.64
CA ASN A 101 -10.24 -28.45 12.38
C ASN A 101 -9.89 -29.70 11.54
N GLY A 102 -8.96 -29.55 10.58
CA GLY A 102 -8.57 -30.61 9.63
C GLY A 102 -9.49 -30.78 8.42
N VAL A 103 -10.58 -30.01 8.30
CA VAL A 103 -11.45 -29.96 7.11
C VAL A 103 -10.90 -28.92 6.14
N GLU A 104 -10.63 -29.35 4.91
CA GLU A 104 -10.22 -28.47 3.81
C GLU A 104 -11.45 -28.10 2.95
N THR A 105 -11.71 -26.81 2.81
CA THR A 105 -12.81 -26.27 1.99
C THR A 105 -12.21 -25.41 0.88
N GLU A 106 -12.54 -25.75 -0.36
CA GLU A 106 -12.11 -24.98 -1.53
C GLU A 106 -12.98 -23.74 -1.71
N ILE A 107 -12.32 -22.59 -1.88
CA ILE A 107 -12.93 -21.28 -2.01
C ILE A 107 -12.50 -20.70 -3.36
N PRO A 108 -13.46 -20.35 -4.25
CA PRO A 108 -13.16 -19.68 -5.50
C PRO A 108 -12.38 -18.39 -5.25
N ARG A 109 -11.32 -18.15 -6.02
CA ARG A 109 -10.43 -16.98 -5.85
C ARG A 109 -11.20 -15.68 -5.66
N ASP A 110 -12.09 -15.35 -6.58
CA ASP A 110 -12.79 -14.07 -6.61
C ASP A 110 -13.81 -13.88 -5.48
N ALA A 111 -14.19 -14.96 -4.79
CA ALA A 111 -15.15 -14.92 -3.70
C ALA A 111 -14.61 -14.16 -2.47
N VAL A 112 -13.30 -14.22 -2.23
CA VAL A 112 -12.65 -13.64 -1.04
C VAL A 112 -11.36 -12.88 -1.35
N LEU A 113 -10.99 -12.71 -2.61
CA LEU A 113 -9.79 -11.98 -3.02
C LEU A 113 -9.86 -10.50 -2.59
N ALA A 114 -8.78 -10.00 -2.00
CA ALA A 114 -8.66 -8.59 -1.65
C ALA A 114 -8.73 -7.69 -2.89
N GLU A 115 -9.42 -6.55 -2.77
CA GLU A 115 -9.64 -5.62 -3.88
C GLU A 115 -8.31 -5.16 -4.52
N LYS A 116 -7.29 -4.91 -3.70
CA LYS A 116 -5.93 -4.56 -4.19
C LYS A 116 -5.33 -5.62 -5.12
N CYS A 117 -5.67 -6.90 -4.92
CA CYS A 117 -5.18 -8.00 -5.74
C CYS A 117 -5.96 -8.13 -7.05
N ARG A 118 -7.25 -7.75 -7.10
CA ARG A 118 -8.01 -7.66 -8.35
C ARG A 118 -7.40 -6.65 -9.33
N LEU A 119 -6.86 -5.55 -8.79
CA LEU A 119 -6.24 -4.46 -9.55
C LEU A 119 -4.71 -4.63 -9.72
N CYS A 120 -4.12 -5.71 -9.19
CA CYS A 120 -2.67 -5.87 -9.17
C CYS A 120 -2.11 -6.14 -10.56
N ARG A 121 -1.05 -5.41 -10.91
CA ARG A 121 -0.30 -5.56 -12.17
C ARG A 121 1.02 -6.33 -12.01
N HIS A 122 1.45 -6.53 -10.77
CA HIS A 122 2.78 -7.07 -10.42
C HIS A 122 2.64 -8.15 -9.34
N PRO A 123 2.24 -9.38 -9.68
CA PRO A 123 2.14 -10.49 -8.72
C PRO A 123 3.52 -11.01 -8.28
N ASN A 124 4.52 -10.86 -9.15
CA ASN A 124 5.90 -11.25 -8.87
C ASN A 124 6.70 -10.06 -8.32
N PRO A 125 7.69 -10.30 -7.44
CA PRO A 125 8.64 -9.28 -7.03
C PRO A 125 9.32 -8.63 -8.24
N VAL A 126 9.36 -7.30 -8.29
CA VAL A 126 10.05 -6.56 -9.36
C VAL A 126 11.58 -6.71 -9.27
N PHE A 127 12.09 -6.98 -8.06
CA PHE A 127 13.46 -7.40 -7.81
C PHE A 127 13.52 -8.25 -6.53
N SER A 128 14.52 -9.13 -6.45
CA SER A 128 14.84 -9.92 -5.26
C SER A 128 16.29 -10.41 -5.32
N ASP A 129 16.87 -10.69 -4.16
CA ASP A 129 18.17 -11.37 -4.00
C ASP A 129 18.00 -12.89 -4.04
N ILE A 130 16.89 -13.37 -3.48
CA ILE A 130 16.55 -14.79 -3.35
C ILE A 130 15.08 -14.95 -3.72
N MET A 131 14.76 -15.94 -4.55
CA MET A 131 13.37 -16.27 -4.92
C MET A 131 13.16 -17.78 -4.77
N PRO A 132 12.63 -18.25 -3.64
CA PRO A 132 12.47 -19.69 -3.37
C PRO A 132 11.27 -20.34 -4.06
N GLY A 133 10.36 -19.57 -4.66
CA GLY A 133 9.18 -20.07 -5.36
C GLY A 133 9.15 -19.66 -6.83
N ASP A 134 8.38 -20.39 -7.63
CA ASP A 134 8.23 -20.11 -9.05
C ASP A 134 7.40 -18.83 -9.29
N PRO A 135 7.70 -18.06 -10.34
CA PRO A 135 6.88 -16.93 -10.75
C PRO A 135 5.42 -17.34 -10.98
N VAL A 136 4.51 -16.49 -10.53
CA VAL A 136 3.08 -16.60 -10.81
C VAL A 136 2.79 -15.97 -12.16
N GLU A 137 1.97 -16.62 -12.98
CA GLU A 137 1.50 -16.05 -14.23
C GLU A 137 0.66 -14.78 -13.97
N PRO A 138 0.99 -13.63 -14.57
CA PRO A 138 0.19 -12.43 -14.42
C PRO A 138 -1.23 -12.61 -14.96
N TRP A 139 -2.22 -12.10 -14.23
CA TRP A 139 -3.60 -12.01 -14.70
C TRP A 139 -3.88 -10.64 -15.30
N GLU A 140 -4.94 -10.56 -16.10
CA GLU A 140 -5.51 -9.29 -16.53
C GLU A 140 -6.08 -8.53 -15.32
N PRO A 141 -5.56 -7.35 -14.96
CA PRO A 141 -6.09 -6.56 -13.87
C PRO A 141 -7.52 -6.14 -14.17
N ALA A 142 -8.40 -6.22 -13.16
CA ALA A 142 -9.74 -5.67 -13.28
C ALA A 142 -9.67 -4.16 -13.52
N ALA A 143 -10.67 -3.62 -14.24
CA ALA A 143 -10.82 -2.17 -14.36
C ALA A 143 -11.07 -1.55 -12.97
N ASP A 144 -10.40 -0.43 -12.66
CA ASP A 144 -10.60 0.32 -11.41
C ASP A 144 -11.93 1.10 -11.45
N ARG A 145 -13.04 0.35 -11.39
CA ARG A 145 -14.40 0.91 -11.38
C ARG A 145 -14.58 1.88 -10.23
N GLY A 146 -13.94 1.63 -9.08
CA GLY A 146 -14.07 2.46 -7.90
C GLY A 146 -13.63 3.92 -8.11
N VAL A 147 -12.63 4.16 -8.96
CA VAL A 147 -12.20 5.52 -9.35
C VAL A 147 -13.10 6.07 -10.45
N ALA A 148 -13.35 5.29 -11.52
CA ALA A 148 -14.18 5.72 -12.64
C ALA A 148 -15.60 6.14 -12.22
N GLU A 149 -16.24 5.37 -11.35
CA GLU A 149 -17.58 5.66 -10.80
C GLU A 149 -17.65 6.99 -10.04
N ILE A 150 -16.54 7.43 -9.42
CA ILE A 150 -16.49 8.74 -8.75
C ILE A 150 -16.29 9.85 -9.77
N GLU A 151 -15.51 9.62 -10.83
CA GLU A 151 -15.22 10.63 -11.84
C GLU A 151 -16.40 10.97 -12.74
N GLU A 152 -17.24 9.97 -13.02
CA GLU A 152 -18.48 10.12 -13.79
C GLU A 152 -19.53 10.95 -13.03
N LYS A 153 -19.39 11.12 -11.71
CA LYS A 153 -20.31 11.92 -10.91
C LYS A 153 -20.10 13.42 -11.16
N PRO A 154 -21.18 14.23 -11.13
CA PRO A 154 -21.09 15.68 -11.07
C PRO A 154 -20.19 16.18 -9.93
N LEU A 155 -19.56 17.34 -10.10
CA LEU A 155 -18.64 17.92 -9.11
C LEU A 155 -19.25 18.02 -7.70
N ALA A 156 -20.52 18.42 -7.60
CA ALA A 156 -21.23 18.52 -6.32
C ALA A 156 -21.38 17.15 -5.64
N GLU A 157 -21.71 16.10 -6.40
CA GLU A 157 -21.82 14.74 -5.88
C GLU A 157 -20.47 14.17 -5.47
N ARG A 158 -19.41 14.49 -6.22
CA ARG A 158 -18.03 14.14 -5.86
C ARG A 158 -17.60 14.79 -4.56
N ALA A 159 -17.89 16.08 -4.38
CA ALA A 159 -17.61 16.81 -3.16
C ALA A 159 -18.36 16.20 -1.97
N ALA A 160 -19.67 15.97 -2.12
CA ALA A 160 -20.50 15.36 -1.09
C ALA A 160 -20.02 13.95 -0.70
N TYR A 161 -19.61 13.13 -1.67
CA TYR A 161 -19.03 11.81 -1.42
C TYR A 161 -17.79 11.90 -0.52
N TRP A 162 -16.83 12.76 -0.88
CA TRP A 162 -15.59 12.92 -0.09
C TRP A 162 -15.84 13.59 1.25
N GLU A 163 -16.81 14.49 1.35
CA GLU A 163 -17.25 15.05 2.62
C GLU A 163 -17.78 13.98 3.57
N GLU A 164 -18.64 13.09 3.08
CA GLU A 164 -19.12 11.94 3.86
C GLU A 164 -17.96 11.05 4.32
N GLN A 165 -17.04 10.71 3.41
CA GLN A 165 -15.92 9.82 3.73
C GLN A 165 -14.94 10.46 4.73
N PHE A 166 -14.55 11.72 4.54
CA PHE A 166 -13.55 12.39 5.40
C PHE A 166 -14.12 12.83 6.75
N SER A 167 -15.42 13.10 6.83
CA SER A 167 -16.08 13.42 8.11
C SER A 167 -16.05 12.25 9.10
N ARG A 168 -15.95 11.01 8.61
CA ARG A 168 -15.82 9.78 9.42
C ARG A 168 -14.41 9.54 9.95
N CYS A 169 -13.41 10.30 9.50
CA CYS A 169 -12.02 10.09 9.89
C CYS A 169 -11.79 10.50 11.35
N LEU A 170 -11.30 9.56 12.17
CA LEU A 170 -11.00 9.75 13.59
C LEU A 170 -9.58 10.29 13.86
N ARG A 171 -8.81 10.57 12.80
CA ARG A 171 -7.36 10.92 12.88
C ARG A 171 -6.53 9.98 13.78
N CYS A 172 -6.79 8.68 13.69
CA CYS A 172 -6.03 7.65 14.41
C CYS A 172 -4.64 7.35 13.80
N TYR A 173 -4.33 7.93 12.64
CA TYR A 173 -3.05 7.78 11.90
C TYR A 173 -2.67 6.35 11.47
N ALA A 174 -3.52 5.34 11.66
CA ALA A 174 -3.26 3.97 11.21
C ALA A 174 -2.88 3.90 9.73
N CYS A 175 -3.62 4.63 8.87
CA CYS A 175 -3.37 4.66 7.44
C CYS A 175 -2.05 5.35 7.05
N ARG A 176 -1.51 6.24 7.90
CA ARG A 176 -0.18 6.85 7.76
C ARG A 176 0.88 5.84 8.20
N ASN A 177 0.73 5.30 9.40
CA ASN A 177 1.74 4.44 10.03
C ASN A 177 1.87 3.07 9.36
N ALA A 178 0.86 2.59 8.63
CA ALA A 178 0.95 1.38 7.83
C ALA A 178 1.52 1.60 6.41
N CYS A 179 1.69 2.86 5.99
CA CYS A 179 2.19 3.17 4.65
C CYS A 179 3.72 3.17 4.66
N PRO A 180 4.39 2.30 3.87
CA PRO A 180 5.85 2.25 3.83
C PRO A 180 6.49 3.53 3.28
N LEU A 181 5.73 4.39 2.60
CA LEU A 181 6.22 5.62 1.98
C LEU A 181 5.96 6.88 2.81
N CYS A 182 5.34 6.72 3.98
CA CYS A 182 5.19 7.78 4.99
C CYS A 182 6.31 7.64 6.04
N TYR A 183 7.55 7.99 5.68
CA TYR A 183 8.71 7.81 6.54
C TYR A 183 9.44 9.11 6.92
N CYS A 184 8.86 10.28 6.65
CA CYS A 184 9.48 11.56 7.00
C CYS A 184 9.75 11.62 8.51
N GLU A 185 10.98 11.95 8.91
CA GLU A 185 11.35 12.15 10.32
C GLU A 185 10.58 13.33 10.95
N ASP A 186 10.43 14.41 10.19
CA ASP A 186 9.61 15.57 10.56
C ASP A 186 8.43 15.69 9.60
N CYS A 187 7.25 15.32 10.10
CA CYS A 187 6.03 15.21 9.32
C CYS A 187 5.17 16.47 9.46
N ILE A 188 4.79 17.10 8.34
CA ILE A 188 3.90 18.27 8.33
C ILE A 188 2.54 18.02 9.00
N LEU A 189 2.14 16.73 9.10
CA LEU A 189 0.88 16.31 9.72
C LEU A 189 0.98 16.28 11.25
N ASP A 190 2.20 16.24 11.79
CA ASP A 190 2.49 16.21 13.22
C ASP A 190 3.17 17.50 13.71
N ARG A 191 3.71 18.34 12.82
CA ARG A 191 4.39 19.58 13.22
C ARG A 191 3.42 20.57 13.89
N LEU A 192 3.84 21.09 15.05
CA LEU A 192 3.10 22.10 15.82
C LEU A 192 3.58 23.53 15.55
N ASP A 193 4.84 23.71 15.14
CA ASP A 193 5.41 25.04 14.86
C ASP A 193 6.30 25.05 13.60
N PRO A 194 5.91 25.76 12.52
CA PRO A 194 4.57 26.29 12.29
C PRO A 194 3.55 25.14 12.13
N THR A 195 2.32 25.33 12.60
CA THR A 195 1.22 24.38 12.36
C THR A 195 0.77 24.47 10.90
N TRP A 196 1.03 23.43 10.10
CA TRP A 196 0.58 23.34 8.70
C TRP A 196 -0.83 22.78 8.58
N ILE A 197 -1.14 21.76 9.37
CA ILE A 197 -2.45 21.09 9.40
C ILE A 197 -2.85 20.93 10.85
N ASN A 198 -4.05 21.41 11.21
CA ASN A 198 -4.52 21.30 12.58
C ASN A 198 -4.90 19.83 12.88
N ARG A 199 -4.78 19.43 14.15
CA ARG A 199 -5.10 18.08 14.62
C ARG A 199 -6.58 17.91 15.00
N ALA A 200 -7.38 18.98 14.90
CA ALA A 200 -8.81 18.91 15.15
C ALA A 200 -9.48 17.86 14.23
N VAL A 201 -10.42 17.11 14.80
CA VAL A 201 -11.14 16.06 14.08
C VAL A 201 -12.45 16.63 13.56
N ASN A 202 -12.39 17.24 12.38
CA ASN A 202 -13.54 17.79 11.66
C ASN A 202 -13.31 17.68 10.15
N PHE A 203 -14.35 17.92 9.36
CA PHE A 203 -14.29 17.78 7.90
C PHE A 203 -13.15 18.59 7.26
N SER A 204 -12.99 19.87 7.63
CA SER A 204 -11.97 20.76 7.07
C SER A 204 -10.56 20.20 7.28
N GLU A 205 -10.21 19.88 8.52
CA GLU A 205 -8.88 19.40 8.85
C GLU A 205 -8.64 17.97 8.37
N ASN A 206 -9.65 17.10 8.39
CA ASN A 206 -9.55 15.77 7.82
C ASN A 206 -9.29 15.83 6.31
N THR A 207 -9.97 16.73 5.60
CA THR A 207 -9.75 16.98 4.18
C THR A 207 -8.31 17.43 3.93
N ALA A 208 -7.83 18.43 4.67
CA ALA A 208 -6.45 18.91 4.54
C ALA A 208 -5.42 17.76 4.70
N TYR A 209 -5.59 16.89 5.70
CA TYR A 209 -4.69 15.74 5.89
C TYR A 209 -4.78 14.69 4.79
N HIS A 210 -5.98 14.33 4.36
CA HIS A 210 -6.13 13.33 3.31
C HIS A 210 -5.57 13.83 1.98
N LEU A 211 -5.79 15.10 1.65
CA LEU A 211 -5.23 15.73 0.46
C LEU A 211 -3.70 15.84 0.57
N ALA A 212 -3.17 16.40 1.67
CA ALA A 212 -1.73 16.53 1.86
C ALA A 212 -1.01 15.17 1.72
N ARG A 213 -1.57 14.11 2.32
CA ARG A 213 -1.05 12.75 2.17
C ARG A 213 -1.12 12.24 0.74
N ALA A 214 -2.25 12.44 0.06
CA ALA A 214 -2.40 11.99 -1.33
C ALA A 214 -1.38 12.68 -2.25
N PHE A 215 -1.19 14.00 -2.11
CA PHE A 215 -0.17 14.74 -2.85
C PHE A 215 1.25 14.30 -2.51
N HIS A 216 1.56 14.08 -1.23
CA HIS A 216 2.85 13.53 -0.81
C HIS A 216 3.12 12.11 -1.33
N LEU A 217 2.09 11.38 -1.76
CA LEU A 217 2.20 10.04 -2.33
C LEU A 217 2.08 10.02 -3.86
N ALA A 218 1.82 11.15 -4.51
CA ALA A 218 1.74 11.24 -5.96
C ALA A 218 3.09 10.85 -6.59
N GLY A 219 3.07 9.84 -7.47
CA GLY A 219 4.28 9.27 -8.07
C GLY A 219 5.14 8.43 -7.12
N ARG A 220 4.66 8.17 -5.89
CA ARG A 220 5.34 7.31 -4.90
C ARG A 220 4.50 6.08 -4.58
N CYS A 221 3.17 6.23 -4.51
CA CYS A 221 2.23 5.15 -4.17
C CYS A 221 2.40 3.92 -5.06
N VAL A 222 2.66 2.77 -4.44
CA VAL A 222 2.77 1.45 -5.11
C VAL A 222 1.47 0.65 -5.11
N GLU A 223 0.35 1.31 -4.77
CA GLU A 223 -1.00 0.72 -4.82
C GLU A 223 -1.17 -0.54 -3.92
N CYS A 224 -0.40 -0.66 -2.84
CA CYS A 224 -0.41 -1.84 -1.95
C CYS A 224 -1.65 -1.96 -1.04
N GLY A 225 -2.56 -0.97 -1.03
CA GLY A 225 -3.84 -1.01 -0.32
C GLY A 225 -3.79 -0.94 1.21
N GLU A 226 -2.61 -0.88 1.83
CA GLU A 226 -2.50 -0.94 3.30
C GLU A 226 -3.23 0.20 4.01
N CYS A 227 -3.23 1.41 3.44
CA CYS A 227 -3.89 2.56 4.04
C CYS A 227 -5.42 2.41 4.18
N GLU A 228 -6.06 1.66 3.28
CA GLU A 228 -7.49 1.36 3.31
C GLU A 228 -7.75 0.17 4.24
N ARG A 229 -6.94 -0.91 4.11
CA ARG A 229 -7.03 -2.13 4.93
C ARG A 229 -7.01 -1.87 6.43
N VAL A 230 -6.21 -0.91 6.90
CA VAL A 230 -6.05 -0.61 8.33
C VAL A 230 -7.01 0.47 8.84
N CYS A 231 -7.87 1.03 7.98
CA CYS A 231 -8.74 2.12 8.37
C CYS A 231 -9.94 1.59 9.16
N PRO A 232 -10.06 1.86 10.48
CA PRO A 232 -11.19 1.37 11.27
C PRO A 232 -12.53 2.01 10.87
N ALA A 233 -12.49 3.10 10.12
CA ALA A 233 -13.66 3.78 9.59
C ALA A 233 -13.98 3.37 8.15
N ASN A 234 -13.25 2.41 7.55
CA ASN A 234 -13.46 1.92 6.17
C ASN A 234 -13.49 3.06 5.13
N ILE A 235 -12.60 4.04 5.29
CA ILE A 235 -12.46 5.15 4.32
C ILE A 235 -11.70 4.61 3.09
N PRO A 236 -12.23 4.80 1.87
CA PRO A 236 -11.68 4.24 0.64
C PRO A 236 -10.45 5.03 0.13
N LEU A 237 -9.41 5.11 0.96
CA LEU A 237 -8.18 5.86 0.67
C LEU A 237 -7.41 5.31 -0.53
N GLY A 238 -7.59 4.02 -0.85
CA GLY A 238 -7.04 3.40 -2.03
C GLY A 238 -7.56 4.07 -3.31
N LYS A 239 -8.84 4.45 -3.38
CA LYS A 239 -9.41 5.13 -4.54
C LYS A 239 -8.71 6.46 -4.83
N LEU A 240 -8.49 7.27 -3.79
CA LEU A 240 -7.82 8.57 -3.92
C LEU A 240 -6.38 8.41 -4.42
N ASN A 241 -5.62 7.49 -3.83
CA ASN A 241 -4.22 7.30 -4.19
C ASN A 241 -4.05 6.61 -5.55
N ARG A 242 -4.94 5.68 -5.92
CA ARG A 242 -4.94 5.05 -7.24
C ARG A 242 -5.31 6.03 -8.35
N LYS A 243 -6.25 6.96 -8.10
CA LYS A 243 -6.52 8.07 -9.02
C LYS A 243 -5.24 8.87 -9.32
N LEU A 244 -4.51 9.30 -8.28
CA LEU A 244 -3.25 10.03 -8.50
C LEU A 244 -2.17 9.16 -9.16
N ALA A 245 -2.06 7.89 -8.81
CA ALA A 245 -1.12 6.98 -9.46
C ALA A 245 -1.47 6.75 -10.95
N ARG A 246 -2.77 6.72 -11.29
CA ARG A 246 -3.27 6.63 -12.67
C ARG A 246 -2.92 7.89 -13.46
N GLU A 247 -3.18 9.08 -12.91
CA GLU A 247 -2.79 10.35 -13.53
C GLU A 247 -1.29 10.42 -13.80
N VAL A 248 -0.47 10.03 -12.82
CA VAL A 248 0.99 10.03 -12.99
C VAL A 248 1.43 9.09 -14.12
N ARG A 249 0.78 7.94 -14.23
CA ARG A 249 1.07 6.95 -15.27
C ARG A 249 0.62 7.39 -16.66
N GLU A 250 -0.60 7.91 -16.78
CA GLU A 250 -1.20 8.33 -18.04
C GLU A 250 -0.56 9.59 -18.60
N GLN A 251 -0.27 10.58 -17.74
CA GLN A 251 0.27 11.86 -18.16
C GLN A 251 1.80 11.86 -18.32
N TYR A 252 2.53 11.10 -17.48
CA TYR A 252 3.99 11.18 -17.44
C TYR A 252 4.71 9.86 -17.78
N GLY A 253 3.96 8.78 -18.01
CA GLY A 253 4.51 7.45 -18.26
C GLY A 253 5.31 6.91 -17.08
N PHE A 254 5.04 7.39 -15.86
CA PHE A 254 5.78 7.01 -14.66
C PHE A 254 4.97 6.04 -13.78
N GLU A 255 5.64 5.01 -13.27
CA GLU A 255 5.06 4.08 -12.32
C GLU A 255 6.03 3.82 -11.16
N ALA A 256 5.53 4.03 -9.94
CA ALA A 256 6.34 3.93 -8.73
C ALA A 256 6.82 2.49 -8.47
N GLY A 257 8.06 2.37 -7.98
CA GLY A 257 8.62 1.14 -7.45
C GLY A 257 8.95 0.06 -8.48
N LEU A 258 9.13 0.38 -9.76
CA LEU A 258 9.54 -0.62 -10.76
C LEU A 258 11.05 -0.88 -10.79
N ASP A 259 11.85 0.14 -10.47
CA ASP A 259 13.30 0.07 -10.50
C ASP A 259 13.88 0.82 -9.27
N PRO A 260 14.68 0.15 -8.42
CA PRO A 260 15.32 0.79 -7.27
C PRO A 260 16.33 1.88 -7.64
N GLU A 261 16.86 1.88 -8.87
CA GLU A 261 17.82 2.89 -9.35
C GLU A 261 17.14 4.03 -10.13
N ALA A 262 15.82 3.98 -10.29
CA ALA A 262 15.08 5.04 -10.97
C ALA A 262 15.15 6.36 -10.20
N LYS A 263 15.12 7.47 -10.95
CA LYS A 263 14.96 8.80 -10.34
C LYS A 263 13.53 8.93 -9.78
N PRO A 264 13.35 9.39 -8.53
CA PRO A 264 12.02 9.63 -7.99
C PRO A 264 11.22 10.61 -8.83
N PHE A 265 9.91 10.36 -8.99
CA PHE A 265 9.02 11.22 -9.75
C PHE A 265 9.04 12.68 -9.27
N PRO A 266 8.93 12.99 -7.95
CA PRO A 266 8.92 14.38 -7.48
C PRO A 266 10.23 15.15 -7.68
N SER A 267 11.32 14.46 -8.03
CA SER A 267 12.64 15.06 -8.30
C SER A 267 13.07 14.93 -9.76
N SER A 268 12.15 14.56 -10.64
CA SER A 268 12.37 14.38 -12.07
C SER A 268 11.50 15.33 -12.88
N TYR A 269 12.02 15.76 -14.04
CA TYR A 269 11.33 16.61 -15.00
C TYR A 269 11.77 16.21 -16.40
N LYS A 270 10.82 16.15 -17.34
CA LYS A 270 11.12 16.01 -18.78
C LYS A 270 10.63 17.25 -19.53
N PRO A 271 11.41 17.78 -20.49
CA PRO A 271 10.99 18.94 -21.29
C PRO A 271 9.67 18.77 -22.05
N ASP A 272 9.29 17.53 -22.34
CA ASP A 272 8.07 17.11 -23.05
C ASP A 272 6.93 16.69 -22.10
N ASP A 273 7.09 16.84 -20.78
CA ASP A 273 5.99 16.63 -19.84
C ASP A 273 4.80 17.54 -20.19
N PRO A 274 3.54 17.07 -20.08
CA PRO A 274 2.37 17.87 -20.42
C PRO A 274 2.35 19.21 -19.69
N GLY A 275 2.20 20.32 -20.42
CA GLY A 275 2.19 21.67 -19.85
C GLY A 275 0.82 22.35 -19.82
N GLU A 276 -0.23 21.68 -20.29
CA GLU A 276 -1.57 22.28 -20.52
C GLU A 276 -2.24 22.84 -19.25
N PHE A 277 -1.72 22.53 -18.06
CA PHE A 277 -2.20 23.01 -16.77
C PHE A 277 -1.48 24.26 -16.23
N ILE A 278 -0.35 24.68 -16.83
CA ILE A 278 0.35 25.93 -16.49
C ILE A 278 -0.12 27.00 -17.48
N LEU A 279 -1.25 27.64 -17.15
CA LEU A 279 -1.76 28.83 -17.84
C LEU A 279 -1.36 30.10 -17.08
#